data_AF-A0A1X0N5Z5-F1
#
_entry.id   AF-A0A1X0N5Z5-F1
#
_cell.length_a   1.000
_cell.length_b   1.000
_cell.length_c   1.000
_cell.angle_alpha   90.00
_cell.angle_beta   90.00
_cell.angle_gamma   90.00
#
_symmetry.space_group_name_H-M   'P 1'
#
loop_
_entity.id
_entity.type
_entity.pdbx_description
1 polymer ?
#
loop_
_entity_poly.entity_id
_entity_poly.type
_entity_poly.pdbx_seq_one_letter_code
_entity_poly.pdbx_strand_id
1 'polypeptide(L)'
;MSPFGKGGLNAYAYCLGDPVNRKDPTGRGAVIPGLYDFLLNTVSRFKNPFQEPRNFAPLRLHNYRKDGALGLYDQVKKNGTISLVIDTHGDDPGPEGKPAIFVQEDLAVGPKRFARHVKKYDIARYKGIHLVACYSANLGEKSIAAVLAKQTGLPVKGYEGKVMVSELWNSVHQENRLEGIYKELPPYLYNPRTFYPDGTQSAIRKS
;
A
#
# COMPACT_ATOMS: atom_id res chain seq x y z
N MET A 1 -41.63 25.15 37.74
CA MET A 1 -40.34 25.72 37.28
C MET A 1 -39.55 24.61 36.61
N SER A 2 -39.18 24.81 35.35
CA SER A 2 -38.52 23.84 34.46
C SER A 2 -37.22 24.49 33.93
N PRO A 3 -36.14 23.72 33.67
CA PRO A 3 -34.80 24.02 34.19
C PRO A 3 -33.80 24.61 33.17
N PHE A 4 -34.25 25.50 32.28
CA PHE A 4 -33.35 26.11 31.29
C PHE A 4 -33.48 27.63 31.33
N GLY A 5 -32.36 28.30 31.60
CA GLY A 5 -32.25 29.73 31.90
C GLY A 5 -32.48 30.68 30.72
N LYS A 6 -32.11 31.95 30.94
CA LYS A 6 -32.25 33.15 30.10
C LYS A 6 -32.46 32.87 28.60
N GLY A 7 -33.65 33.26 28.11
CA GLY A 7 -34.03 33.18 26.71
C GLY A 7 -33.11 33.97 25.79
N GLY A 8 -32.59 33.28 24.78
CA GLY A 8 -32.15 33.87 23.53
C GLY A 8 -33.31 33.78 22.52
N LEU A 9 -33.55 34.87 21.80
CA LEU A 9 -34.59 35.04 20.79
C LEU A 9 -34.63 33.84 19.82
N ASN A 10 -35.74 33.12 19.82
CA ASN A 10 -36.12 32.23 18.73
C ASN A 10 -37.15 32.94 17.84
N ALA A 11 -36.95 32.78 16.53
CA ALA A 11 -37.84 33.10 15.41
C ALA A 11 -37.97 34.61 15.10
N TYR A 12 -37.87 35.11 13.88
CA TYR A 12 -38.21 34.56 12.57
C TYR A 12 -37.26 35.15 11.53
N ALA A 13 -36.52 34.33 10.78
CA ALA A 13 -35.79 34.84 9.61
C ALA A 13 -36.82 35.13 8.50
N TYR A 14 -36.99 36.41 8.23
CA TYR A 14 -37.82 37.00 7.19
C TYR A 14 -37.19 36.69 5.83
N CYS A 15 -37.74 35.73 5.07
CA CYS A 15 -37.35 35.49 3.69
C CYS A 15 -37.97 36.56 2.80
N LEU A 16 -37.22 37.63 2.52
CA LEU A 16 -37.59 38.62 1.51
C LEU A 16 -36.40 38.99 0.62
N GLY A 17 -35.79 37.98 0.02
CA GLY A 17 -34.85 38.10 -1.09
C GLY A 17 -34.89 36.81 -1.89
N ASP A 18 -35.13 36.91 -3.21
CA ASP A 18 -35.29 35.79 -4.16
C ASP A 18 -34.24 34.68 -3.93
N PRO A 19 -34.59 33.58 -3.24
CA PRO A 19 -33.63 32.58 -2.82
C PRO A 19 -33.16 31.69 -3.98
N VAL A 20 -33.76 31.81 -5.17
CA VAL A 20 -33.41 31.02 -6.34
C VAL A 20 -32.28 31.67 -7.13
N ASN A 21 -32.15 33.01 -7.11
CA ASN A 21 -31.14 33.71 -7.90
C ASN A 21 -29.96 34.31 -7.10
N ARG A 22 -29.89 34.12 -5.77
CA ARG A 22 -28.76 34.56 -4.92
C ARG A 22 -28.28 35.99 -5.18
N LYS A 23 -29.19 36.89 -5.57
CA LYS A 23 -28.85 38.24 -5.98
C LYS A 23 -29.54 39.21 -5.05
N ASP A 24 -28.80 39.67 -4.04
CA ASP A 24 -29.14 40.87 -3.30
C ASP A 24 -28.40 42.06 -3.96
N PRO A 25 -29.11 42.94 -4.71
CA PRO A 25 -28.47 44.02 -5.48
C PRO A 25 -28.01 45.21 -4.62
N THR A 26 -28.20 45.21 -3.29
CA THR A 26 -27.90 46.39 -2.44
C THR A 26 -26.99 46.12 -1.23
N GLY A 27 -26.53 44.88 -1.01
CA GLY A 27 -25.64 44.51 0.10
C GLY A 27 -24.20 45.01 -0.02
N ARG A 28 -23.96 46.28 0.30
CA ARG A 28 -22.63 46.90 0.45
C ARG A 28 -21.85 46.28 1.64
N GLY A 29 -21.11 45.21 1.40
CA GLY A 29 -20.02 44.74 2.26
C GLY A 29 -18.67 45.13 1.66
N ALA A 30 -17.80 45.80 2.43
CA ALA A 30 -16.51 46.30 1.98
C ALA A 30 -15.63 45.16 1.45
N VAL A 31 -15.57 45.00 0.13
CA VAL A 31 -14.60 44.12 -0.53
C VAL A 31 -13.26 44.84 -0.47
N ILE A 32 -12.45 44.60 0.56
CA ILE A 32 -11.05 45.03 0.59
C ILE A 32 -10.33 44.25 -0.52
N PRO A 33 -9.90 44.90 -1.62
CA PRO A 33 -9.18 44.21 -2.68
C PRO A 33 -7.88 43.68 -2.09
N GLY A 34 -7.69 42.36 -2.09
CA GLY A 34 -6.49 41.70 -1.54
C GLY A 34 -6.69 40.90 -0.27
N LEU A 35 -7.72 41.17 0.57
CA LEU A 35 -8.01 40.28 1.71
C LEU A 35 -8.65 38.97 1.24
N TYR A 36 -9.50 39.04 0.20
CA TYR A 36 -10.08 37.87 -0.45
C TYR A 36 -9.01 37.01 -1.12
N ASP A 37 -8.06 37.64 -1.82
CA ASP A 37 -6.91 36.95 -2.41
C ASP A 37 -6.00 36.35 -1.32
N PHE A 38 -5.75 37.06 -0.22
CA PHE A 38 -4.97 36.53 0.91
C PHE A 38 -5.65 35.32 1.57
N LEU A 39 -6.96 35.37 1.82
CA LEU A 39 -7.73 34.26 2.38
C LEU A 39 -7.78 33.07 1.40
N LEU A 40 -8.05 33.32 0.11
CA LEU A 40 -8.04 32.26 -0.90
C LEU A 40 -6.65 31.65 -1.09
N ASN A 41 -5.58 32.43 -1.05
CA ASN A 41 -4.22 31.92 -1.21
C ASN A 41 -3.76 31.15 0.05
N THR A 42 -4.28 31.52 1.22
CA THR A 42 -4.09 30.75 2.47
C THR A 42 -4.81 29.41 2.41
N VAL A 43 -6.06 29.37 1.94
CA VAL A 43 -6.83 28.11 1.77
C VAL A 43 -6.27 27.26 0.62
N SER A 44 -5.74 27.88 -0.43
CA SER A 44 -5.09 27.18 -1.56
C SER A 44 -3.77 26.51 -1.18
N ARG A 45 -3.09 27.02 -0.14
CA ARG A 45 -1.93 26.34 0.49
C ARG A 45 -2.33 25.09 1.30
N PHE A 46 -3.62 24.91 1.61
CA PHE A 46 -4.17 23.70 2.23
C PHE A 46 -4.79 22.72 1.23
N LYS A 47 -4.66 22.95 -0.08
CA LYS A 47 -4.99 21.93 -1.08
C LYS A 47 -3.96 20.79 -1.00
N ASN A 48 -4.41 19.70 -0.38
CA ASN A 48 -3.81 18.36 -0.28
C ASN A 48 -2.54 18.24 0.59
N PRO A 49 -2.66 17.87 1.89
CA PRO A 49 -1.54 17.35 2.66
C PRO A 49 -1.09 15.94 2.19
N PHE A 50 -1.74 15.37 1.17
CA PHE A 50 -1.31 14.10 0.57
C PHE A 50 -0.18 14.35 -0.43
N GLN A 51 1.03 14.51 0.10
CA GLN A 51 2.22 14.31 -0.71
C GLN A 51 2.40 12.82 -0.90
N GLU A 52 2.24 12.33 -2.13
CA GLU A 52 2.74 11.01 -2.48
C GLU A 52 4.20 10.92 -2.02
N PRO A 53 4.60 9.82 -1.35
CA PRO A 53 5.97 9.65 -0.90
C PRO A 53 6.92 9.76 -2.10
N ARG A 54 7.67 10.88 -2.15
CA ARG A 54 8.46 11.32 -3.32
C ARG A 54 9.58 10.38 -3.76
N ASN A 55 9.83 9.25 -3.07
CA ASN A 55 11.01 8.40 -3.28
C ASN A 55 10.68 6.90 -3.27
N PHE A 56 9.73 6.42 -4.08
CA PHE A 56 9.69 5.00 -4.40
C PHE A 56 10.36 4.72 -5.74
N ALA A 57 11.48 4.00 -5.69
CA ALA A 57 12.14 3.53 -6.89
C ALA A 57 11.31 2.39 -7.52
N PRO A 58 10.86 2.54 -8.77
CA PRO A 58 10.16 1.51 -9.52
C PRO A 58 10.90 0.15 -9.50
N LEU A 59 10.20 -0.96 -9.31
CA LEU A 59 10.77 -2.30 -9.50
C LEU A 59 10.65 -2.65 -10.98
N ARG A 60 11.77 -2.85 -11.66
CA ARG A 60 11.76 -3.33 -13.05
C ARG A 60 11.42 -4.82 -13.07
N LEU A 61 10.19 -5.14 -13.45
CA LEU A 61 9.67 -6.51 -13.52
C LEU A 61 9.48 -6.94 -14.98
N HIS A 62 9.76 -8.20 -15.25
CA HIS A 62 9.68 -8.83 -16.57
C HIS A 62 9.01 -10.22 -16.47
N ASN A 63 8.63 -10.80 -17.61
CA ASN A 63 8.14 -12.18 -17.71
C ASN A 63 7.00 -12.51 -16.74
N TYR A 64 5.93 -11.71 -16.76
CA TYR A 64 4.75 -11.98 -15.94
C TYR A 64 4.16 -13.38 -16.22
N ARG A 65 3.86 -14.11 -15.15
CA ARG A 65 3.14 -15.39 -15.19
C ARG A 65 2.10 -15.40 -14.07
N LYS A 66 0.87 -15.80 -14.37
CA LYS A 66 -0.19 -15.98 -13.38
C LYS A 66 -0.35 -17.46 -13.02
N ASP A 67 -0.41 -17.78 -11.73
CA ASP A 67 -0.78 -19.11 -11.23
C ASP A 67 -1.74 -18.98 -10.04
N GLY A 68 -3.03 -19.18 -10.29
CA GLY A 68 -4.07 -18.95 -9.30
C GLY A 68 -4.05 -17.51 -8.80
N ALA A 69 -3.80 -17.35 -7.49
CA ALA A 69 -3.68 -16.03 -6.84
C ALA A 69 -2.26 -15.43 -6.91
N LEU A 70 -1.28 -16.14 -7.50
CA LEU A 70 0.12 -15.68 -7.58
C LEU A 70 0.36 -14.93 -8.89
N GLY A 71 0.86 -13.70 -8.76
CA GLY A 71 1.59 -13.00 -9.82
C GLY A 71 3.08 -13.26 -9.70
N LEU A 72 3.68 -13.90 -10.71
CA LEU A 72 5.10 -14.21 -10.75
C LEU A 72 5.81 -13.30 -11.74
N TYR A 73 6.93 -12.72 -11.33
CA TYR A 73 7.74 -11.83 -12.18
C TYR A 73 9.24 -12.09 -11.98
N ASP A 74 10.02 -11.70 -12.99
CA ASP A 74 11.48 -11.68 -12.93
C ASP A 74 11.93 -10.24 -12.66
N GLN A 75 12.56 -10.01 -11.51
CA GLN A 75 13.17 -8.72 -11.19
C GLN A 75 14.66 -8.75 -11.47
N VAL A 76 15.12 -7.94 -12.42
CA VAL A 76 16.54 -7.72 -12.67
C VAL A 76 17.08 -6.69 -11.69
N LYS A 77 18.05 -7.09 -10.85
CA LYS A 77 18.73 -6.22 -9.89
C LYS A 77 19.81 -5.38 -10.59
N LYS A 78 20.28 -4.32 -9.93
CA LYS A 78 21.34 -3.44 -10.46
C LYS A 78 22.64 -4.17 -10.79
N ASN A 79 22.94 -5.27 -10.10
CA ASN A 79 24.12 -6.10 -10.32
C ASN A 79 23.91 -7.20 -11.38
N GLY A 80 22.80 -7.17 -12.14
CA GLY A 80 22.48 -8.14 -13.19
C GLY A 80 21.87 -9.46 -12.70
N THR A 81 21.83 -9.70 -11.38
CA THR A 81 21.17 -10.90 -10.83
C THR A 81 19.64 -10.81 -10.94
N ILE A 82 18.97 -11.96 -10.99
CA ILE A 82 17.51 -12.03 -11.10
C ILE A 82 16.93 -12.54 -9.78
N SER A 83 15.87 -11.88 -9.30
CA SER A 83 15.04 -12.37 -8.20
C SER A 83 13.64 -12.71 -8.69
N LEU A 84 13.06 -13.79 -8.16
CA LEU A 84 11.67 -14.13 -8.39
C LEU A 84 10.81 -13.22 -7.51
N VAL A 85 9.93 -12.44 -8.11
CA VAL A 85 8.89 -11.70 -7.37
C VAL A 85 7.63 -12.54 -7.37
N ILE A 86 7.06 -12.75 -6.18
CA ILE A 86 5.79 -13.44 -5.99
C ILE A 86 4.86 -12.44 -5.33
N ASP A 87 3.86 -11.99 -6.08
CA ASP A 87 2.80 -11.10 -5.61
C ASP A 87 1.54 -11.90 -5.32
N THR A 88 0.99 -11.75 -4.11
CA THR A 88 -0.22 -12.44 -3.67
C THR A 88 -0.76 -11.81 -2.39
N HIS A 89 -1.98 -12.17 -2.00
CA HIS A 89 -2.56 -11.79 -0.74
C HIS A 89 -2.01 -12.65 0.41
N GLY A 90 -1.69 -11.99 1.52
CA GLY A 90 -1.39 -12.63 2.79
C GLY A 90 -2.47 -12.28 3.80
N ASP A 91 -2.77 -13.21 4.70
CA ASP A 91 -3.77 -13.01 5.75
C ASP A 91 -3.13 -12.55 7.05
N ASP A 92 -3.88 -11.80 7.87
CA ASP A 92 -3.43 -11.44 9.21
C ASP A 92 -3.35 -12.72 10.05
N PRO A 93 -2.19 -13.08 10.61
CA PRO A 93 -2.06 -14.31 11.39
C PRO A 93 -2.93 -14.33 12.66
N GLY A 94 -3.51 -13.18 13.04
CA GLY A 94 -4.41 -13.05 14.17
C GLY A 94 -3.75 -13.41 15.52
N PRO A 95 -4.54 -13.51 16.60
CA PRO A 95 -4.03 -13.84 17.93
C PRO A 95 -3.48 -15.27 18.02
N GLU A 96 -3.94 -16.18 17.15
CA GLU A 96 -3.47 -17.57 17.12
C GLU A 96 -2.07 -17.71 16.47
N GLY A 97 -1.58 -16.68 15.78
CA GLY A 97 -0.25 -16.70 15.17
C GLY A 97 -0.12 -17.71 14.04
N LYS A 98 -1.18 -17.90 13.23
CA LYS A 98 -1.19 -18.84 12.10
C LYS A 98 -1.06 -18.06 10.78
N PRO A 99 0.16 -17.87 10.24
CA PRO A 99 0.33 -17.13 9.01
C PRO A 99 -0.23 -17.94 7.84
N ALA A 100 -1.00 -17.28 6.98
CA ALA A 100 -1.57 -17.88 5.78
C ALA A 100 -1.36 -16.98 4.56
N ILE A 101 -1.24 -17.60 3.39
CA ILE A 101 -1.04 -16.91 2.12
C ILE A 101 -1.89 -17.57 1.04
N PHE A 102 -2.47 -16.75 0.18
CA PHE A 102 -3.36 -17.23 -0.87
C PHE A 102 -2.54 -17.82 -2.01
N VAL A 103 -2.92 -19.03 -2.43
CA VAL A 103 -2.38 -19.69 -3.63
C VAL A 103 -3.41 -19.80 -4.74
N GLN A 104 -4.68 -19.77 -4.38
CA GLN A 104 -5.82 -19.64 -5.29
C GLN A 104 -6.80 -18.65 -4.66
N GLU A 105 -7.79 -18.21 -5.43
CA GLU A 105 -8.77 -17.19 -5.00
C GLU A 105 -9.41 -17.55 -3.65
N ASP A 106 -9.78 -18.82 -3.45
CA ASP A 106 -10.41 -19.31 -2.22
C ASP A 106 -9.53 -20.24 -1.37
N LEU A 107 -8.22 -20.28 -1.63
CA LEU A 107 -7.30 -21.20 -0.94
C LEU A 107 -6.12 -20.48 -0.31
N ALA A 108 -6.24 -20.21 0.98
CA ALA A 108 -5.11 -19.83 1.83
C ALA A 108 -4.38 -21.07 2.38
N VAL A 109 -3.06 -21.01 2.40
CA VAL A 109 -2.20 -22.11 2.88
C VAL A 109 -1.14 -21.62 3.86
N GLY A 110 -0.75 -22.49 4.79
CA GLY A 110 0.33 -22.19 5.73
C GLY A 110 1.74 -22.26 5.11
N PRO A 111 2.78 -21.85 5.86
CA PRO A 111 4.14 -21.64 5.33
C PRO A 111 4.75 -22.84 4.61
N LYS A 112 4.66 -24.04 5.20
CA LYS A 112 5.23 -25.27 4.62
C LYS A 112 4.53 -25.70 3.33
N ARG A 113 3.21 -25.46 3.21
CA ARG A 113 2.46 -25.81 2.00
C ARG A 113 2.74 -24.80 0.89
N PHE A 114 2.85 -23.51 1.24
CA PHE A 114 3.28 -22.48 0.30
C PHE A 114 4.68 -22.76 -0.27
N ALA A 115 5.66 -23.06 0.58
CA ALA A 115 7.01 -23.33 0.13
C ALA A 115 7.13 -24.59 -0.76
N ARG A 116 6.31 -25.64 -0.50
CA ARG A 116 6.16 -26.76 -1.44
C ARG A 116 5.53 -26.36 -2.76
N HIS A 117 4.60 -25.41 -2.77
CA HIS A 117 4.01 -24.86 -3.99
C HIS A 117 5.05 -24.12 -4.82
N VAL A 118 5.83 -23.24 -4.20
CA VAL A 118 6.90 -22.48 -4.87
C VAL A 118 7.98 -23.40 -5.47
N LYS A 119 8.31 -24.51 -4.81
CA LYS A 119 9.28 -25.50 -5.31
C LYS A 119 8.85 -26.22 -6.59
N LYS A 120 7.59 -26.09 -7.04
CA LYS A 120 7.14 -26.63 -8.32
C LYS A 120 7.65 -25.81 -9.51
N TYR A 121 8.02 -24.55 -9.28
CA TYR A 121 8.59 -23.69 -10.31
C TYR A 121 10.09 -23.97 -10.47
N ASP A 122 10.64 -23.71 -11.66
CA ASP A 122 12.09 -23.67 -11.85
C ASP A 122 12.66 -22.41 -11.18
N ILE A 123 13.18 -22.60 -9.97
CA ILE A 123 13.76 -21.52 -9.16
C ILE A 123 15.28 -21.47 -9.19
N ALA A 124 15.96 -22.40 -9.89
CA ALA A 124 17.41 -22.56 -9.83
C ALA A 124 18.16 -21.33 -10.39
N ARG A 125 17.53 -20.61 -11.33
CA ARG A 125 18.08 -19.40 -11.95
C ARG A 125 18.06 -18.16 -11.06
N TYR A 126 17.26 -18.14 -9.99
CA TYR A 126 17.10 -16.94 -9.16
C TYR A 126 18.12 -16.88 -8.03
N LYS A 127 18.54 -15.67 -7.66
CA LYS A 127 19.42 -15.42 -6.51
C LYS A 127 18.69 -15.01 -5.23
N GLY A 128 17.36 -14.92 -5.30
CA GLY A 128 16.51 -14.59 -4.17
C GLY A 128 15.04 -14.53 -4.57
N ILE A 129 14.17 -14.49 -3.58
CA ILE A 129 12.73 -14.34 -3.74
C ILE A 129 12.30 -13.04 -3.06
N HIS A 130 11.48 -12.27 -3.75
CA HIS A 130 10.79 -11.12 -3.19
C HIS A 130 9.31 -11.47 -3.06
N LEU A 131 8.91 -11.84 -1.84
CA LEU A 131 7.54 -12.19 -1.49
C LEU A 131 6.76 -10.92 -1.14
N VAL A 132 5.87 -10.51 -2.04
CA VAL A 132 5.00 -9.36 -1.89
C VAL A 132 3.64 -9.85 -1.44
N ALA A 133 3.47 -9.87 -0.12
CA ALA A 133 2.22 -10.21 0.54
C ALA A 133 2.17 -9.59 1.94
N CYS A 134 0.97 -9.22 2.38
CA CYS A 134 0.72 -8.77 3.74
C CYS A 134 1.21 -9.80 4.76
N TYR A 135 1.78 -9.33 5.87
CA TYR A 135 2.19 -10.13 7.02
C TYR A 135 3.14 -11.31 6.71
N SER A 136 3.74 -11.33 5.52
CA SER A 136 4.61 -12.43 5.06
C SER A 136 5.88 -12.62 5.89
N ALA A 137 6.32 -11.59 6.63
CA ALA A 137 7.44 -11.64 7.57
C ALA A 137 7.02 -11.63 9.05
N ASN A 138 5.72 -11.58 9.37
CA ASN A 138 5.26 -11.63 10.76
C ASN A 138 5.64 -12.97 11.40
N LEU A 139 5.89 -12.96 12.71
CA LEU A 139 6.24 -14.14 13.52
C LEU A 139 7.68 -14.66 13.33
N GLY A 140 8.58 -13.83 12.80
CA GLY A 140 10.02 -14.13 12.76
C GLY A 140 10.33 -15.42 12.00
N GLU A 141 11.01 -16.38 12.63
CA GLU A 141 11.38 -17.66 12.01
C GLU A 141 10.19 -18.55 11.62
N LYS A 142 9.00 -18.31 12.21
CA LYS A 142 7.76 -19.01 11.85
C LYS A 142 7.02 -18.35 10.68
N SER A 143 7.51 -17.20 10.22
CA SER A 143 6.92 -16.46 9.10
C SER A 143 6.94 -17.26 7.81
N ILE A 144 6.08 -16.86 6.86
CA ILE A 144 6.03 -17.46 5.53
C ILE A 144 7.36 -17.25 4.81
N ALA A 145 7.93 -16.05 4.91
CA ALA A 145 9.20 -15.71 4.28
C ALA A 145 10.36 -16.52 4.87
N ALA A 146 10.43 -16.68 6.20
CA ALA A 146 11.48 -17.46 6.85
C ALA A 146 11.42 -18.95 6.47
N VAL A 147 10.23 -19.56 6.53
CA VAL A 147 10.05 -20.96 6.14
C VAL A 147 10.35 -21.16 4.65
N LEU A 148 9.95 -20.21 3.80
CA LEU A 148 10.26 -20.25 2.38
C LEU A 148 11.77 -20.18 2.14
N ALA A 149 12.50 -19.32 2.85
CA ALA A 149 13.95 -19.21 2.71
C ALA A 149 14.66 -20.52 3.06
N LYS A 150 14.28 -21.09 4.21
CA LYS A 150 14.83 -22.37 4.68
C LYS A 150 14.53 -23.52 3.73
N GLN A 151 13.33 -23.55 3.14
CA GLN A 151 12.96 -24.65 2.25
C GLN A 151 13.56 -24.48 0.85
N THR A 152 13.57 -23.28 0.29
CA THR A 152 14.06 -23.04 -1.08
C THR A 152 15.58 -22.94 -1.16
N GLY A 153 16.27 -22.63 -0.06
CA GLY A 153 17.70 -22.33 -0.08
C GLY A 153 18.01 -20.95 -0.67
N LEU A 154 17.01 -20.09 -0.86
CA LEU A 154 17.16 -18.74 -1.38
C LEU A 154 16.87 -17.70 -0.29
N PRO A 155 17.55 -16.54 -0.28
CA PRO A 155 17.14 -15.41 0.53
C PRO A 155 15.73 -14.95 0.14
N VAL A 156 14.85 -14.72 1.12
CA VAL A 156 13.47 -14.28 0.91
C VAL A 156 13.22 -12.95 1.59
N LYS A 157 12.88 -11.93 0.79
CA LYS A 157 12.38 -10.65 1.29
C LYS A 157 10.86 -10.72 1.45
N GLY A 158 10.35 -10.48 2.64
CA GLY A 158 8.93 -10.33 2.97
C GLY A 158 8.67 -9.05 3.78
N TYR A 159 7.47 -8.95 4.33
CA TYR A 159 6.99 -7.73 4.98
C TYR A 159 6.24 -8.01 6.27
N GLU A 160 6.60 -7.30 7.34
CA GLU A 160 5.78 -7.26 8.55
C GLU A 160 4.70 -6.19 8.37
N GLY A 161 3.46 -6.54 8.72
CA GLY A 161 2.30 -5.66 8.55
C GLY A 161 1.67 -5.69 7.16
N LYS A 162 0.76 -4.75 6.92
CA LYS A 162 0.04 -4.63 5.64
C LYS A 162 0.93 -4.06 4.55
N VAL A 163 0.73 -4.58 3.34
CA VAL A 163 1.39 -4.10 2.12
C VAL A 163 0.32 -3.80 1.10
N MET A 164 0.39 -2.62 0.50
CA MET A 164 -0.43 -2.28 -0.67
C MET A 164 0.46 -2.25 -1.90
N VAL A 165 -0.08 -2.77 -3.01
CA VAL A 165 0.56 -2.81 -4.32
C VAL A 165 -0.33 -2.03 -5.26
N SER A 166 0.19 -0.93 -5.79
CA SER A 166 -0.39 -0.20 -6.90
C SER A 166 0.33 -0.66 -8.16
N GLU A 167 -0.45 -1.15 -9.13
CA GLU A 167 0.03 -1.53 -10.46
C GLU A 167 -0.10 -0.32 -11.39
N LEU A 168 1.01 0.14 -11.98
CA LEU A 168 0.94 1.10 -13.08
C LEU A 168 0.70 0.35 -14.40
N TRP A 169 -0.54 0.38 -14.89
CA TRP A 169 -0.88 -0.10 -16.23
C TRP A 169 -0.52 0.97 -17.27
N ASN A 170 0.65 0.86 -17.90
CA ASN A 170 1.03 1.69 -19.05
C ASN A 170 0.72 0.95 -20.36
N SER A 171 -0.34 1.36 -21.05
CA SER A 171 -0.85 0.79 -22.32
C SER A 171 0.04 1.05 -23.55
N VAL A 172 1.24 1.62 -23.38
CA VAL A 172 2.10 2.10 -24.49
C VAL A 172 3.19 1.11 -24.88
N HIS A 173 3.50 0.11 -24.05
CA HIS A 173 4.46 -0.95 -24.40
C HIS A 173 3.79 -2.30 -24.18
N GLN A 174 3.68 -3.13 -25.21
CA GLN A 174 3.22 -4.54 -25.15
C GLN A 174 4.16 -5.46 -24.34
N GLU A 175 4.96 -4.90 -23.44
CA GLU A 175 5.74 -5.62 -22.47
C GLU A 175 5.06 -5.42 -21.12
N ASN A 176 4.70 -6.52 -20.45
CA ASN A 176 4.15 -6.54 -19.08
C ASN A 176 5.16 -5.99 -18.07
N ARG A 177 5.44 -4.69 -18.16
CA ARG A 177 6.35 -3.95 -17.32
C ARG A 177 5.49 -3.41 -16.18
N LEU A 178 5.38 -4.19 -15.10
CA LEU A 178 5.12 -3.57 -13.82
C LEU A 178 6.29 -2.61 -13.61
N GLU A 179 6.04 -1.31 -13.79
CA GLU A 179 7.07 -0.30 -13.59
C GLU A 179 7.36 -0.18 -12.10
N GLY A 180 6.43 -0.48 -11.20
CA GLY A 180 6.78 -0.69 -9.80
C GLY A 180 5.62 -1.18 -8.95
N ILE A 181 5.97 -1.65 -7.76
CA ILE A 181 5.03 -1.85 -6.66
C ILE A 181 5.03 -0.54 -5.87
N TYR A 182 4.03 0.31 -6.10
CA TYR A 182 3.83 1.52 -5.32
C TYR A 182 2.93 1.19 -4.14
N LYS A 183 3.22 1.76 -2.97
CA LYS A 183 2.43 1.47 -1.77
C LYS A 183 1.50 2.63 -1.53
N GLU A 184 0.21 2.38 -1.65
CA GLU A 184 -0.78 3.32 -1.17
C GLU A 184 -0.62 3.49 0.36
N LEU A 185 -0.81 4.72 0.82
CA LEU A 185 -0.65 5.16 2.21
C LEU A 185 -1.82 4.63 3.08
N PRO A 186 -1.63 4.46 4.42
CA PRO A 186 -0.67 5.16 5.25
C PRO A 186 0.73 4.52 5.35
N PRO A 187 1.79 5.34 5.56
CA PRO A 187 3.20 4.96 5.43
C PRO A 187 3.76 4.08 6.58
N TYR A 188 2.91 3.65 7.51
CA TYR A 188 3.34 3.14 8.83
C TYR A 188 3.35 1.62 8.97
N LEU A 189 2.87 0.85 7.98
CA LEU A 189 2.77 -0.62 8.12
C LEU A 189 3.75 -1.40 7.23
N TYR A 190 4.66 -0.71 6.54
CA TYR A 190 5.66 -1.35 5.70
C TYR A 190 6.99 -1.55 6.43
N ASN A 191 7.23 -2.76 6.94
CA ASN A 191 8.52 -3.13 7.52
C ASN A 191 9.13 -4.35 6.80
N PRO A 192 10.01 -4.13 5.80
CA PRO A 192 10.62 -5.22 5.06
C PRO A 192 11.66 -5.96 5.87
N ARG A 193 11.61 -7.29 5.81
CA ARG A 193 12.62 -8.18 6.37
C ARG A 193 13.09 -9.17 5.32
N THR A 194 14.39 -9.44 5.32
CA THR A 194 14.98 -10.50 4.51
C THR A 194 15.38 -11.63 5.43
N PHE A 195 14.96 -12.85 5.10
CA PHE A 195 15.36 -14.08 5.77
C PHE A 195 16.30 -14.86 4.88
N TYR A 196 17.34 -15.41 5.47
CA TYR A 196 18.34 -16.22 4.78
C TYR A 196 18.17 -17.71 5.11
N PRO A 197 18.65 -18.62 4.24
CA PRO A 197 18.49 -20.06 4.45
C PRO A 197 19.13 -20.61 5.72
N ASP A 198 20.17 -19.93 6.22
CA ASP A 198 20.88 -20.24 7.46
C ASP A 198 20.12 -19.83 8.74
N GLY A 199 18.94 -19.21 8.58
CA GLY A 199 18.11 -18.72 9.68
C GLY A 199 18.42 -17.27 10.08
N THR A 200 19.45 -16.64 9.51
CA THR A 200 19.72 -15.23 9.79
C THR A 200 18.65 -14.34 9.14
N GLN A 201 18.46 -13.14 9.71
CA GLN A 201 17.51 -12.16 9.18
C GLN A 201 18.12 -10.75 9.18
N SER A 202 17.76 -9.95 8.18
CA SER A 202 18.14 -8.54 8.10
C SER A 202 16.91 -7.66 7.89
N ALA A 203 16.81 -6.59 8.68
CA ALA A 203 15.89 -5.49 8.38
C ALA A 203 16.58 -4.55 7.38
N ILE A 204 15.85 -4.10 6.35
CA ILE A 204 16.38 -3.03 5.49
C ILE A 204 16.39 -1.76 6.34
N ARG A 205 17.58 -1.26 6.69
CA ARG A 205 17.69 0.08 7.31
C ARG A 205 17.04 1.08 6.36
N LYS A 206 15.99 1.76 6.83
CA LYS A 206 15.48 2.97 6.16
C LYS A 206 16.65 3.96 6.13
N SER A 207 17.24 4.16 4.96
CA SER A 207 18.15 5.28 4.68
C SER A 207 17.34 6.54 4.45
#